data_AF-S3D2N3-F1
#
_entry.id   AF-S3D2N3-F1
#
_cell.length_a   1.000
_cell.length_b   1.000
_cell.length_c   1.000
_cell.angle_alpha   90.00
_cell.angle_beta   90.00
_cell.angle_gamma   90.00
#
_symmetry.space_group_name_H-M   'P 1'
#
loop_
_entity.id
_entity.type
_entity.pdbx_description
1 polymer ?
#
loop_
_entity_poly.entity_id
_entity_poly.type
_entity_poly.pdbx_seq_one_letter_code
_entity_poly.pdbx_strand_id
1 'polypeptide(L)'
;MNSETNSQAPMQTDAQTHQFDSNGLYILVTDQGGSFGTIYHWGLYLHKSGNDGETFHISNSEGPWLYHAKSTTRVVSSKSLLAGLKVSTIRPETHEALRRRLAVVPLEDTGFGELSCITWVLDALLELDEEKGIIIQKDRVRYMELEAREWAQKATKDKKCVIFKSKYYRG
;
A
#
# COMPACT_ATOMS: atom_id res chain seq x y z
N MET A 1 4.43 10.69 -52.94
CA MET A 1 5.08 10.86 -51.62
C MET A 1 3.96 11.02 -50.62
N ASN A 2 3.54 9.92 -50.00
CA ASN A 2 2.46 9.92 -49.03
C ASN A 2 3.10 9.97 -47.64
N SER A 3 2.93 11.10 -46.96
CA SER A 3 3.30 11.24 -45.55
C SER A 3 2.11 10.77 -44.71
N GLU A 4 2.20 9.55 -44.20
CA GLU A 4 1.27 9.03 -43.20
C GLU A 4 1.57 9.71 -41.85
N THR A 5 0.67 10.60 -41.44
CA THR A 5 0.61 11.10 -40.06
C THR A 5 0.17 9.96 -39.15
N ASN A 6 1.12 9.39 -38.42
CA ASN A 6 0.90 8.43 -37.35
C ASN A 6 0.28 9.15 -36.14
N SER A 7 -1.05 9.27 -36.12
CA SER A 7 -1.79 9.73 -34.96
C SER A 7 -1.78 8.64 -33.88
N GLN A 8 -0.89 8.78 -32.89
CA GLN A 8 -0.94 7.97 -31.69
C GLN A 8 -2.30 8.15 -31.01
N ALA A 9 -2.99 7.02 -30.79
CA ALA A 9 -4.22 6.99 -30.01
C ALA A 9 -3.97 7.54 -28.59
N PRO A 10 -4.91 8.28 -27.99
CA PRO A 10 -4.77 8.73 -26.62
C PRO A 10 -4.68 7.52 -25.69
N MET A 11 -3.62 7.49 -24.87
CA MET A 11 -3.43 6.50 -23.80
C MET A 11 -4.67 6.54 -22.91
N GLN A 12 -5.51 5.50 -22.98
CA GLN A 12 -6.69 5.37 -22.11
C GLN A 12 -6.23 5.48 -20.66
N THR A 13 -6.56 6.59 -20.02
CA THR A 13 -6.49 6.69 -18.57
C THR A 13 -7.57 5.77 -18.03
N ASP A 14 -7.19 4.62 -17.46
CA ASP A 14 -8.13 3.82 -16.69
C ASP A 14 -8.83 4.76 -15.69
N ALA A 15 -10.16 4.85 -15.78
CA ALA A 15 -10.93 5.71 -14.89
C ALA A 15 -10.65 5.29 -13.44
N GLN A 16 -10.36 6.27 -12.58
CA GLN A 16 -10.13 6.02 -11.15
C GLN A 16 -11.37 5.33 -10.55
N THR A 17 -11.20 4.11 -10.04
CA THR A 17 -12.28 3.35 -9.40
C THR A 17 -12.26 3.46 -7.88
N HIS A 18 -11.10 3.85 -7.31
CA HIS A 18 -10.86 3.93 -5.88
C HIS A 18 -10.41 5.34 -5.49
N GLN A 19 -11.10 5.94 -4.52
CA GLN A 19 -10.78 7.29 -4.04
C GLN A 19 -9.80 7.22 -2.87
N PHE A 20 -8.65 7.88 -3.03
CA PHE A 20 -7.64 8.05 -1.99
C PHE A 20 -7.50 9.55 -1.68
N ASP A 21 -7.25 9.88 -0.43
CA ASP A 21 -6.94 11.25 -0.01
C ASP A 21 -5.51 11.57 -0.47
N SER A 22 -5.31 12.73 -1.09
CA SER A 22 -3.98 13.23 -1.41
C SER A 22 -3.08 13.20 -0.18
N ASN A 23 -1.82 12.87 -0.39
CA ASN A 23 -0.81 12.71 0.64
C ASN A 23 -1.11 11.63 1.70
N GLY A 24 -2.11 10.78 1.50
CA GLY A 24 -2.44 9.72 2.45
C GLY A 24 -1.46 8.55 2.37
N LEU A 25 -1.04 8.05 3.53
CA LEU A 25 -0.37 6.75 3.67
C LEU A 25 -1.40 5.68 4.02
N TYR A 26 -1.37 4.58 3.28
CA TYR A 26 -2.34 3.49 3.39
C TYR A 26 -1.63 2.16 3.59
N ILE A 27 -2.21 1.27 4.40
CA ILE A 27 -1.96 -0.17 4.29
C ILE A 27 -2.82 -0.68 3.12
N LEU A 28 -2.22 -1.36 2.15
CA LEU A 28 -2.92 -2.05 1.08
C LEU A 28 -2.99 -3.54 1.37
N VAL A 29 -4.15 -4.13 1.08
CA VAL A 29 -4.32 -5.58 0.99
C VAL A 29 -4.81 -5.92 -0.42
N THR A 30 -4.03 -6.72 -1.14
CA THR A 30 -4.34 -7.14 -2.51
C THR A 30 -4.48 -8.66 -2.61
N ASP A 31 -5.32 -9.14 -3.51
CA ASP A 31 -5.37 -10.55 -3.92
C ASP A 31 -4.30 -10.84 -4.98
N GLN A 32 -3.35 -11.73 -4.69
CA GLN A 32 -2.35 -12.19 -5.67
C GLN A 32 -2.86 -13.35 -6.55
N GLY A 33 -4.04 -13.88 -6.25
CA GLY A 33 -4.58 -15.07 -6.89
C GLY A 33 -3.87 -16.34 -6.43
N GLY A 34 -4.64 -17.39 -6.19
CA GLY A 34 -4.13 -18.71 -5.81
C GLY A 34 -5.06 -19.80 -6.31
N SER A 35 -4.51 -20.97 -6.63
CA SER A 35 -5.28 -22.11 -7.13
C SER A 35 -6.33 -22.63 -6.14
N PHE A 36 -6.15 -22.34 -4.85
CA PHE A 36 -7.02 -22.83 -3.77
C PHE A 36 -7.65 -21.70 -2.94
N GLY A 37 -7.69 -20.47 -3.49
CA GLY A 37 -8.30 -19.32 -2.85
C GLY A 37 -7.48 -18.04 -2.98
N THR A 38 -7.95 -17.00 -2.30
CA THR A 38 -7.32 -15.69 -2.25
C THR A 38 -6.05 -15.72 -1.42
N ILE A 39 -4.95 -15.25 -2.01
CA ILE A 39 -3.66 -15.08 -1.32
C ILE A 39 -3.48 -13.59 -1.09
N TYR A 40 -3.52 -13.18 0.19
CA TYR A 40 -3.36 -11.78 0.55
C TYR A 40 -1.89 -11.37 0.52
N HIS A 41 -1.63 -10.24 -0.13
CA HIS A 41 -0.36 -9.54 -0.07
C HIS A 41 -0.55 -8.15 0.50
N TRP A 42 0.42 -7.75 1.33
CA TRP A 42 0.37 -6.54 2.13
C TRP A 42 1.50 -5.61 1.73
N GLY A 43 1.19 -4.31 1.72
CA GLY A 43 2.17 -3.27 1.47
C GLY A 43 1.67 -1.93 1.96
N LEU A 44 2.54 -0.93 1.87
CA LEU A 44 2.19 0.46 2.09
C LEU A 44 1.99 1.17 0.75
N TYR A 45 1.10 2.14 0.71
CA TYR A 45 0.88 3.02 -0.42
C TYR A 45 0.81 4.46 0.03
N LEU A 46 1.74 5.27 -0.47
CA LEU A 46 1.68 6.71 -0.37
C LEU A 46 0.96 7.25 -1.61
N HIS A 47 -0.28 7.69 -1.43
CA HIS A 47 -0.99 8.41 -2.47
C HIS A 47 -0.50 9.87 -2.48
N LYS A 48 0.03 10.35 -3.62
CA LYS A 48 0.53 11.73 -3.72
C LYS A 48 -0.60 12.66 -4.16
N SER A 49 -1.06 12.50 -5.41
CA SER A 49 -2.17 13.28 -5.98
C SER A 49 -2.71 12.65 -7.25
N GLY A 50 -4.00 12.82 -7.55
CA GLY A 50 -4.61 12.34 -8.78
C GLY A 50 -4.54 10.82 -8.89
N ASN A 51 -3.73 10.31 -9.81
CA ASN A 51 -3.43 8.88 -9.92
C ASN A 51 -2.06 8.51 -9.35
N ASP A 52 -1.20 9.50 -9.06
CA ASP A 52 0.18 9.29 -8.70
C ASP A 52 0.33 8.83 -7.25
N GLY A 53 1.25 7.90 -7.05
CA GLY A 53 1.62 7.41 -5.75
C GLY A 53 2.75 6.41 -5.81
N GLU A 54 3.06 5.83 -4.66
CA GLU A 54 4.18 4.93 -4.52
C GLU A 54 3.83 3.77 -3.59
N THR A 55 4.16 2.55 -4.02
CA THR A 55 3.97 1.34 -3.25
C THR A 55 5.28 0.87 -2.64
N PHE A 56 5.21 0.37 -1.41
CA PHE A 56 6.32 -0.22 -0.66
C PHE A 56 5.88 -1.57 -0.09
N HIS A 57 6.58 -2.65 -0.41
CA HIS A 57 6.26 -3.98 0.10
C HIS A 57 7.49 -4.87 0.05
N ILE A 58 7.40 -6.04 0.70
CA ILE A 58 8.40 -7.10 0.56
C ILE A 58 7.78 -8.33 -0.08
N SER A 59 8.55 -9.03 -0.92
CA SER A 59 8.15 -10.29 -1.54
C SER A 59 9.29 -11.30 -1.48
N ASN A 60 8.94 -12.58 -1.36
CA ASN A 60 9.86 -13.71 -1.51
C ASN A 60 9.54 -14.55 -2.76
N SER A 61 8.74 -14.02 -3.69
CA SER A 61 8.37 -14.74 -4.94
C SER A 61 9.56 -15.06 -5.84
N GLU A 62 10.66 -14.33 -5.71
CA GLU A 62 11.89 -14.47 -6.51
C GLU A 62 13.05 -15.10 -5.72
N GLY A 63 12.80 -15.58 -4.49
CA GLY A 63 13.81 -16.18 -3.63
C GLY A 63 13.75 -15.64 -2.19
N PRO A 64 14.86 -15.10 -1.62
CA PRO A 64 14.80 -14.48 -0.30
C PRO A 64 13.83 -13.29 -0.28
N TRP A 65 13.44 -12.84 0.90
CA TRP A 65 12.65 -11.61 1.05
C TRP A 65 13.40 -10.41 0.46
N LEU A 66 12.75 -9.66 -0.42
CA LEU A 66 13.28 -8.47 -1.06
C LEU A 66 12.32 -7.30 -0.87
N TYR A 67 12.88 -6.12 -0.62
CA TYR A 67 12.14 -4.87 -0.57
C TYR A 67 11.91 -4.29 -1.98
N HIS A 68 10.67 -3.87 -2.23
CA HIS A 68 10.26 -3.25 -3.47
C HIS A 68 9.61 -1.89 -3.21
N ALA A 69 10.13 -0.86 -3.87
CA ALA A 69 9.56 0.48 -3.85
C ALA A 69 9.38 1.00 -5.28
N LYS A 70 8.14 1.29 -5.67
CA LYS A 70 7.81 1.63 -7.06
C LYS A 70 6.75 2.71 -7.15
N SER A 71 7.07 3.77 -7.89
CA SER A 71 6.09 4.78 -8.30
C SER A 71 5.07 4.15 -9.27
N THR A 72 3.80 4.47 -9.10
CA THR A 72 2.71 3.81 -9.81
C THR A 72 1.49 4.71 -9.94
N THR A 73 0.81 4.59 -11.08
CA THR A 73 -0.48 5.24 -11.35
C THR A 73 -1.66 4.29 -11.29
N ARG A 74 -1.41 3.01 -10.97
CA ARG A 74 -2.38 1.91 -11.18
C ARG A 74 -3.14 1.49 -9.93
N VAL A 75 -2.72 1.91 -8.74
CA VAL A 75 -3.38 1.52 -7.48
C VAL A 75 -4.84 1.99 -7.47
N VAL A 76 -5.09 3.20 -7.97
CA VAL A 76 -6.42 3.83 -7.99
C VAL A 76 -7.44 3.13 -8.92
N SER A 77 -6.98 2.25 -9.82
CA SER A 77 -7.82 1.45 -10.73
C SER A 77 -7.62 -0.06 -10.55
N SER A 78 -6.88 -0.49 -9.51
CA SER A 78 -6.49 -1.89 -9.35
C SER A 78 -7.68 -2.80 -9.05
N LYS A 79 -7.87 -3.83 -9.88
CA LYS A 79 -8.89 -4.87 -9.69
C LYS A 79 -8.51 -5.88 -8.60
N SER A 80 -7.22 -6.02 -8.30
CA SER A 80 -6.74 -6.91 -7.23
C SER A 80 -6.77 -6.25 -5.85
N LEU A 81 -7.04 -4.95 -5.77
CA LEU A 81 -7.12 -4.24 -4.49
C LEU A 81 -8.40 -4.62 -3.75
N LEU A 82 -8.23 -5.13 -2.53
CA LEU A 82 -9.35 -5.50 -1.66
C LEU A 82 -9.61 -4.42 -0.61
N ALA A 83 -8.55 -3.92 0.02
CA ALA A 83 -8.65 -2.90 1.06
C ALA A 83 -7.51 -1.88 0.97
N GLY A 84 -7.84 -0.62 1.22
CA GLY A 84 -6.89 0.45 1.46
C GLY A 84 -7.21 1.16 2.78
N LEU A 85 -6.40 0.94 3.80
CA LEU A 85 -6.58 1.49 5.14
C LEU A 85 -5.70 2.71 5.35
N LYS A 86 -6.28 3.91 5.41
CA LYS A 86 -5.53 5.15 5.70
C LYS A 86 -5.03 5.14 7.14
N VAL A 87 -3.73 5.23 7.31
CA VAL A 87 -3.04 5.25 8.61
C VAL A 87 -2.44 6.61 8.96
N SER A 88 -2.10 7.43 7.96
CA SER A 88 -1.56 8.77 8.19
C SER A 88 -1.78 9.69 6.97
N THR A 89 -1.53 11.00 7.15
CA THR A 89 -1.36 11.98 6.08
C THR A 89 0.06 12.52 6.14
N ILE A 90 0.83 12.35 5.07
CA ILE A 90 2.26 12.64 5.02
C ILE A 90 2.50 13.96 4.31
N ARG A 91 3.19 14.90 4.95
CA ARG A 91 3.49 16.18 4.33
C ARG A 91 4.32 15.96 3.04
N PRO A 92 4.01 16.65 1.92
CA PRO A 92 4.76 16.48 0.66
C PRO A 92 6.27 16.54 0.81
N GLU A 93 6.78 17.46 1.65
CA GLU A 93 8.20 17.64 1.92
C GLU A 93 8.87 16.44 2.62
N THR A 94 8.11 15.54 3.26
CA THR A 94 8.64 14.35 3.93
C THR A 94 8.47 13.06 3.12
N HIS A 95 7.90 13.11 1.90
CA HIS A 95 7.70 11.91 1.06
C HIS A 95 9.00 11.15 0.79
N GLU A 96 10.08 11.87 0.44
CA GLU A 96 11.39 11.26 0.20
C GLU A 96 12.05 10.72 1.48
N ALA A 97 11.83 11.38 2.63
CA ALA A 97 12.33 10.90 3.91
C ALA A 97 11.64 9.59 4.30
N LEU A 98 10.31 9.52 4.15
CA LEU A 98 9.53 8.29 4.34
C LEU A 98 10.03 7.17 3.43
N ARG A 99 10.25 7.45 2.13
CA ARG A 99 10.79 6.47 1.18
C ARG A 99 12.13 5.90 1.65
N ARG A 100 13.06 6.77 2.10
CA ARG A 100 14.38 6.35 2.57
C ARG A 100 14.31 5.51 3.84
N ARG A 101 13.44 5.90 4.80
CA ARG A 101 13.21 5.14 6.03
C ARG A 101 12.71 3.73 5.72
N LEU A 102 11.70 3.62 4.85
CA LEU A 102 11.12 2.33 4.47
C LEU A 102 12.14 1.40 3.77
N ALA A 103 13.12 1.96 3.07
CA ALA A 103 14.14 1.18 2.36
C ALA A 103 15.19 0.54 3.28
N VAL A 104 15.27 0.97 4.54
CA VAL A 104 16.24 0.46 5.52
C VAL A 104 15.58 -0.31 6.67
N VAL A 105 14.26 -0.55 6.61
CA VAL A 105 13.56 -1.44 7.54
C VAL A 105 14.15 -2.85 7.40
N PRO A 106 14.59 -3.50 8.49
CA PRO A 106 15.21 -4.82 8.42
C PRO A 106 14.34 -5.88 7.73
N LEU A 107 14.99 -6.78 7.00
CA LEU A 107 14.37 -7.96 6.38
C LEU A 107 14.72 -9.20 7.21
N GLU A 108 14.34 -9.17 8.48
CA GLU A 108 14.50 -10.26 9.45
C GLU A 108 13.26 -10.39 10.34
N ASP A 109 13.28 -11.36 11.25
CA ASP A 109 12.17 -11.55 12.19
C ASP A 109 11.96 -10.28 13.02
N THR A 110 10.70 -9.90 13.18
CA THR A 110 10.30 -8.63 13.77
C THR A 110 9.85 -8.83 15.22
N GLY A 111 9.63 -7.74 15.95
CA GLY A 111 8.91 -7.77 17.24
C GLY A 111 7.47 -8.31 17.11
N PHE A 112 6.99 -8.53 15.89
CA PHE A 112 5.68 -9.07 15.55
C PHE A 112 5.71 -10.55 15.12
N GLY A 113 6.87 -11.21 15.15
CA GLY A 113 7.06 -12.62 14.75
C GLY A 113 7.88 -12.77 13.46
N GLU A 114 7.83 -13.97 12.87
CA GLU A 114 8.57 -14.33 11.66
C GLU A 114 8.35 -13.33 10.51
N LEU A 115 9.38 -13.10 9.71
CA LEU A 115 9.30 -12.16 8.60
C LEU A 115 8.25 -12.58 7.55
N SER A 116 7.35 -11.64 7.25
CA SER A 116 6.30 -11.74 6.25
C SER A 116 5.93 -10.36 5.74
N CYS A 117 5.21 -10.26 4.62
CA CYS A 117 4.69 -8.98 4.14
C CYS A 117 3.80 -8.26 5.18
N ILE A 118 3.13 -9.01 6.07
CA ILE A 118 2.33 -8.44 7.15
C ILE A 118 3.24 -7.90 8.25
N THR A 119 4.11 -8.73 8.82
CA THR A 119 4.97 -8.33 9.94
C THR A 119 5.92 -7.19 9.56
N TRP A 120 6.42 -7.16 8.32
CA TRP A 120 7.19 -6.04 7.79
C TRP A 120 6.38 -4.74 7.70
N VAL A 121 5.12 -4.77 7.25
CA VAL A 121 4.27 -3.57 7.23
C VAL A 121 4.08 -3.01 8.63
N LEU A 122 3.87 -3.86 9.63
CA LEU A 122 3.70 -3.42 11.01
C LEU A 122 4.97 -2.80 11.59
N ASP A 123 6.12 -3.41 11.31
CA ASP A 123 7.42 -2.90 11.76
C ASP A 123 7.77 -1.58 11.06
N ALA A 124 7.52 -1.49 9.75
CA ALA A 124 7.67 -0.26 8.97
C ALA A 124 6.82 0.90 9.51
N LEU A 125 5.62 0.63 10.02
CA LEU A 125 4.79 1.66 10.67
C LEU A 125 5.37 2.12 12.01
N LEU A 126 6.00 1.24 12.79
CA LEU A 126 6.69 1.65 14.02
C LEU A 126 7.93 2.50 13.71
N GLU A 127 8.73 2.10 12.74
CA GLU A 127 9.91 2.84 12.28
C GLU A 127 9.55 4.27 11.82
N LEU A 128 8.41 4.43 11.14
CA LEU A 128 7.91 5.74 10.73
C LEU A 128 7.38 6.58 11.89
N ASP A 129 6.81 5.96 12.94
CA ASP A 129 6.35 6.67 14.15
C ASP A 129 7.54 7.15 14.99
N GLU A 130 8.58 6.32 15.12
CA GLU A 130 9.79 6.65 15.87
C GLU A 130 10.54 7.86 15.28
N GLU A 131 10.59 7.99 13.95
CA GLU A 131 11.12 9.18 13.26
C GLU A 131 10.13 10.37 13.24
N LYS A 132 8.97 10.24 13.89
CA LYS A 132 7.86 11.24 13.89
C LYS A 132 7.33 11.56 12.49
N GLY A 133 7.53 10.65 11.54
CA GLY A 133 6.98 10.74 10.19
C GLY A 133 5.47 10.48 10.14
N ILE A 134 4.96 9.71 11.12
CA ILE A 134 3.54 9.50 11.39
C ILE A 134 3.28 9.55 12.90
N ILE A 135 2.01 9.53 13.29
CA ILE A 135 1.60 9.40 14.70
C ILE A 135 0.75 8.15 14.82
N ILE A 136 1.35 7.07 15.32
CA ILE A 136 0.67 5.80 15.61
C ILE A 136 1.00 5.38 17.03
N GLN A 137 -0.01 4.97 17.79
CA GLN A 137 0.27 4.35 19.08
C GLN A 137 0.78 2.93 18.84
N LYS A 138 1.96 2.59 19.38
CA LYS A 138 2.63 1.28 19.17
C LYS A 138 1.73 0.08 19.52
N ASP A 139 0.91 0.20 20.56
CA ASP A 139 -0.10 -0.81 20.95
C ASP A 139 -1.26 -0.94 19.95
N ARG A 140 -1.40 0.01 19.02
CA ARG A 140 -2.50 0.10 18.04
C ARG A 140 -2.19 -0.48 16.67
N VAL A 141 -0.93 -0.68 16.32
CA VAL A 141 -0.52 -1.26 15.02
C VAL A 141 -1.16 -2.62 14.77
N ARG A 142 -1.24 -3.48 15.80
CA ARG A 142 -1.94 -4.77 15.72
C ARG A 142 -3.43 -4.65 15.46
N TYR A 143 -4.09 -3.61 15.97
CA TYR A 143 -5.50 -3.43 15.69
C TYR A 143 -5.75 -2.89 14.26
N MET A 144 -4.80 -2.14 13.70
CA MET A 144 -4.83 -1.76 12.27
C MET A 144 -4.67 -2.99 11.37
N GLU A 145 -3.84 -3.96 11.75
CA GLU A 145 -3.75 -5.26 11.07
C GLU A 145 -5.11 -5.97 11.05
N LEU A 146 -5.75 -6.12 12.21
CA LEU A 146 -7.06 -6.78 12.30
C LEU A 146 -8.10 -6.05 11.44
N GLU A 147 -8.13 -4.72 11.50
CA GLU A 147 -9.05 -3.89 10.73
C GLU A 147 -8.85 -4.08 9.22
N ALA A 148 -7.61 -3.99 8.72
CA ALA A 148 -7.31 -4.20 7.31
C ALA A 148 -7.69 -5.60 6.83
N ARG A 149 -7.45 -6.63 7.67
CA ARG A 149 -7.78 -8.02 7.37
C ARG A 149 -9.29 -8.26 7.30
N GLU A 150 -10.05 -7.74 8.27
CA GLU A 150 -11.51 -7.85 8.30
C GLU A 150 -12.14 -7.23 7.05
N TRP A 151 -11.69 -6.03 6.67
CA TRP A 151 -12.18 -5.38 5.47
C TRP A 151 -11.77 -6.09 4.18
N ALA A 152 -10.54 -6.62 4.10
CA ALA A 152 -10.13 -7.42 2.95
C ALA A 152 -10.98 -8.69 2.79
N GLN A 153 -11.23 -9.42 3.88
CA GLN A 153 -12.10 -10.60 3.87
C GLN A 153 -13.52 -10.27 3.44
N LYS A 154 -14.07 -9.14 3.90
CA LYS A 154 -15.37 -8.66 3.47
C LYS A 154 -15.37 -8.29 1.98
N ALA A 155 -14.37 -7.55 1.53
CA ALA A 155 -14.20 -7.15 0.13
C ALA A 155 -14.09 -8.36 -0.82
N THR A 156 -13.40 -9.43 -0.41
CA THR A 156 -13.32 -10.69 -1.16
C THR A 156 -14.70 -11.32 -1.33
N LYS A 157 -15.52 -11.36 -0.27
CA LYS A 157 -16.89 -11.91 -0.32
C LYS A 157 -17.82 -11.05 -1.18
N ASP A 158 -17.75 -9.73 -0.97
CA ASP A 158 -18.64 -8.76 -1.61
C ASP A 158 -18.18 -8.39 -3.05
N LYS A 159 -16.99 -8.85 -3.45
CA LYS A 159 -16.31 -8.50 -4.71
C LYS A 159 -16.20 -6.98 -4.92
N LYS A 160 -15.99 -6.24 -3.84
CA LYS A 160 -15.96 -4.77 -3.83
C LYS A 160 -14.85 -4.27 -2.92
N CYS A 161 -13.91 -3.53 -3.52
CA CYS A 161 -12.83 -2.87 -2.79
C CYS A 161 -13.38 -1.84 -1.78
N VAL A 162 -12.69 -1.70 -0.65
CA VAL A 162 -13.02 -0.71 0.38
C VAL A 162 -11.79 0.15 0.69
N ILE A 163 -11.93 1.47 0.53
CA ILE A 163 -10.95 2.46 1.01
C ILE A 163 -11.54 3.16 2.23
N PHE A 164 -10.83 3.19 3.34
CA PHE A 164 -11.35 3.70 4.60
C PHE A 164 -10.23 4.25 5.50
N LYS A 165 -10.60 5.05 6.49
CA LYS A 165 -9.69 5.58 7.50
C LYS A 165 -9.67 4.66 8.71
N SER A 166 -8.51 4.42 9.28
CA SER A 166 -8.42 3.58 10.49
C SER A 166 -9.15 4.26 11.63
N LYS A 167 -9.82 3.48 12.47
CA LYS A 167 -10.32 3.97 13.76
C LYS A 167 -9.22 4.53 14.67
N TYR A 168 -7.97 4.16 14.39
CA TYR A 168 -6.77 4.60 15.11
C TYR A 168 -6.00 5.68 14.36
N TYR A 169 -6.50 6.17 13.21
CA TYR A 169 -5.95 7.31 12.51
C TYR A 169 -5.96 8.55 13.41
N ARG A 170 -4.81 9.22 13.52
CA ARG A 170 -4.69 10.54 14.13
C ARG A 170 -3.99 11.45 13.15
N GLY A 171 -4.69 12.45 12.65
CA GLY A 171 -4.15 13.48 11.77
C GLY A 171 -5.06 14.67 11.69
#